data_AF-A0A067T341-F1
#
_entry.id   AF-A0A067T341-F1
#
_cell.length_a   1.000
_cell.length_b   1.000
_cell.length_c   1.000
_cell.angle_alpha   90.00
_cell.angle_beta   90.00
_cell.angle_gamma   90.00
#
_symmetry.space_group_name_H-M   'P 1'
#
loop_
_entity.id
_entity.type
_entity.pdbx_description
1 polymer ?
#
loop_
_entity_poly.entity_id
_entity_poly.type
_entity_poly.pdbx_seq_one_letter_code
_entity_poly.pdbx_strand_id
1 'polypeptide(L)'
;MYVYTNIPISSLFEVLPLAKARAIASTHKISIGSRCSVAELKLSTENHSCLKCASHLTIFSIKKSAAQMANDRKTKSRKNNLKAKTETKTETKTETTKQAPLSNSEFREFPPAALDANLTHSILSNACKRMLPKNIEEAGCAVCGELKPMRNLSRLKNIKNHLHVLTSSGVTRIERKNDSTSVREYQGPVLDYSCSRVCDNCRGILRKGNVPRLALANGLWLGQVPEELKSLRFVEKLLIARVRHTCSYVKVASGMRKMKANIIAFESPIPKIYN
;
A
#
# COMPACT_ATOMS: atom_id res chain seq x y z
N MET A 1 2.63 32.39 17.31
CA MET A 1 1.83 33.61 17.09
C MET A 1 1.09 33.45 15.77
N TYR A 2 -0.23 33.62 15.80
CA TYR A 2 -1.10 33.55 14.64
C TYR A 2 -1.71 34.92 14.40
N VAL A 3 -1.87 35.30 13.13
CA VAL A 3 -2.53 36.54 12.73
C VAL A 3 -3.87 36.17 12.11
N TYR A 4 -4.94 36.71 12.66
CA TYR A 4 -6.32 36.47 12.22
C TYR A 4 -6.77 37.66 11.38
N THR A 5 -7.26 37.40 10.18
CA THR A 5 -7.72 38.45 9.27
C THR A 5 -8.94 37.98 8.48
N ASN A 6 -9.80 38.94 8.13
CA ASN A 6 -10.91 38.73 7.21
C ASN A 6 -10.50 39.27 5.85
N ILE A 7 -9.96 38.40 5.00
CA ILE A 7 -9.50 38.74 3.65
C ILE A 7 -10.51 38.21 2.64
N PRO A 8 -10.95 39.03 1.66
CA PRO A 8 -11.80 38.56 0.56
C PRO A 8 -11.19 37.35 -0.17
N ILE A 9 -12.03 36.39 -0.55
CA ILE A 9 -11.60 35.14 -1.19
C ILE A 9 -10.87 35.42 -2.52
N SER A 10 -11.32 36.44 -3.25
CA SER A 10 -10.69 36.88 -4.50
C SER A 10 -9.22 37.26 -4.31
N SER A 11 -8.89 37.99 -3.24
CA SER A 11 -7.51 38.35 -2.91
C SER A 11 -6.65 37.16 -2.46
N LEU A 12 -7.27 36.14 -1.85
CA LEU A 12 -6.55 34.92 -1.45
C LEU A 12 -6.14 34.05 -2.66
N PHE A 13 -6.95 34.02 -3.72
CA PHE A 13 -6.69 33.19 -4.88
C PHE A 13 -5.48 33.64 -5.71
N GLU A 14 -5.04 34.89 -5.57
CA GLU A 14 -3.83 35.40 -6.23
C GLU A 14 -2.55 34.80 -5.64
N VAL A 15 -2.55 34.49 -4.35
CA VAL A 15 -1.35 34.07 -3.62
C VAL A 15 -1.34 32.56 -3.38
N LEU A 16 -2.48 31.90 -3.50
CA LEU A 16 -2.62 30.48 -3.22
C LEU A 16 -2.39 29.60 -4.46
N PRO A 17 -1.74 28.43 -4.30
CA PRO A 17 -1.72 27.42 -5.35
C PRO A 17 -3.13 26.97 -5.74
N LEU A 18 -3.35 26.70 -7.03
CA LEU A 18 -4.66 26.33 -7.60
C LEU A 18 -5.36 25.19 -6.83
N ALA A 19 -4.62 24.19 -6.36
CA ALA A 19 -5.19 23.08 -5.58
C ALA A 19 -5.83 23.55 -4.26
N LYS A 20 -5.26 24.57 -3.60
CA LYS A 20 -5.81 25.15 -2.38
C LYS A 20 -6.97 26.09 -2.67
N ALA A 21 -6.88 26.89 -3.73
CA ALA A 21 -7.98 27.73 -4.19
C ALA A 21 -9.25 26.90 -4.47
N ARG A 22 -9.11 25.77 -5.19
CA ARG A 22 -10.21 24.83 -5.46
C ARG A 22 -10.82 24.23 -4.19
N ALA A 23 -10.01 23.93 -3.17
CA ALA A 23 -10.50 23.40 -1.91
C ALA A 23 -11.32 24.43 -1.12
N ILE A 24 -10.89 25.70 -1.12
CA ILE A 24 -11.64 26.81 -0.52
C ILE A 24 -12.96 26.97 -1.28
N ALA A 25 -12.91 27.07 -2.59
CA ALA A 25 -14.10 27.28 -3.38
C ALA A 25 -15.14 26.13 -3.27
N SER A 26 -14.68 24.88 -3.14
CA SER A 26 -15.55 23.73 -2.81
C SER A 26 -16.22 23.88 -1.44
N THR A 27 -15.48 24.37 -0.43
CA THR A 27 -16.05 24.70 0.88
C THR A 27 -17.17 25.72 0.76
N HIS A 28 -16.99 26.73 -0.10
CA HIS A 28 -17.97 27.79 -0.36
C HIS A 28 -19.05 27.41 -1.39
N LYS A 29 -19.09 26.15 -1.85
CA LYS A 29 -20.04 25.63 -2.86
C LYS A 29 -20.01 26.43 -4.18
N ILE A 30 -18.86 26.95 -4.56
CA ILE A 30 -18.67 27.66 -5.82
C ILE A 30 -18.48 26.61 -6.92
N SER A 31 -19.35 26.61 -7.92
CA SER A 31 -19.31 25.65 -9.03
C SER A 31 -18.12 25.94 -9.95
N ILE A 32 -17.17 25.01 -10.00
CA ILE A 32 -15.93 25.18 -10.75
C ILE A 32 -15.72 24.00 -11.68
N GLY A 33 -15.46 24.27 -12.96
CA GLY A 33 -15.08 23.25 -13.93
C GLY A 33 -13.73 22.60 -13.59
N SER A 34 -13.57 21.31 -13.91
CA SER A 34 -12.33 20.55 -13.61
C SER A 34 -11.05 21.17 -14.20
N ARG A 35 -11.19 21.96 -15.28
CA ARG A 35 -10.11 22.67 -15.99
C ARG A 35 -10.03 24.17 -15.70
N CYS A 36 -10.75 24.67 -14.70
CA CYS A 36 -10.81 26.09 -14.41
C CYS A 36 -9.44 26.66 -13.98
N SER A 37 -9.09 27.81 -14.57
CA SER A 37 -7.86 28.56 -14.30
C SER A 37 -7.99 29.44 -13.03
N VAL A 38 -6.87 29.94 -12.50
CA VAL A 38 -6.89 30.84 -11.32
C VAL A 38 -7.59 32.17 -11.66
N ALA A 39 -7.44 32.66 -12.89
CA ALA A 39 -8.10 33.89 -13.34
C ALA A 39 -9.63 33.76 -13.38
N GLU A 40 -10.14 32.65 -13.91
CA GLU A 40 -11.58 32.34 -13.89
C GLU A 40 -12.13 32.17 -12.45
N LEU A 41 -11.34 31.56 -11.56
CA LEU A 41 -11.68 31.48 -10.13
C LEU A 41 -11.76 32.85 -9.48
N LYS A 42 -10.87 33.78 -9.85
CA LYS A 42 -10.92 35.15 -9.33
C LYS A 42 -12.20 35.85 -9.79
N LEU A 43 -12.48 35.84 -11.10
CA LEU A 43 -13.69 36.45 -11.68
C LEU A 43 -14.97 35.92 -11.04
N SER A 44 -15.06 34.61 -10.83
CA SER A 44 -16.23 33.99 -10.19
C SER A 44 -16.37 34.29 -8.69
N THR A 45 -15.36 34.90 -8.06
CA THR A 45 -15.33 35.18 -6.62
C THR A 45 -15.20 36.66 -6.25
N GLU A 46 -15.12 37.57 -7.21
CA GLU A 46 -14.94 39.01 -6.97
C GLU A 46 -16.01 39.62 -6.07
N ASN A 47 -17.27 39.18 -6.21
CA ASN A 47 -18.40 39.65 -5.39
C ASN A 47 -19.05 38.53 -4.56
N HIS A 48 -18.31 37.46 -4.28
CA HIS A 48 -18.88 36.31 -3.58
C HIS A 48 -19.07 36.57 -2.09
N SER A 49 -20.33 36.65 -1.67
CA SER A 49 -20.73 36.64 -0.27
C SER A 49 -21.67 35.47 -0.02
N CYS A 50 -21.26 34.53 0.85
CA CYS A 50 -22.13 33.46 1.30
C CYS A 50 -22.07 33.34 2.82
N LEU A 51 -23.01 32.58 3.40
CA LEU A 51 -23.06 32.33 4.85
C LEU A 51 -21.76 31.75 5.41
N LYS A 52 -20.97 31.06 4.58
CA LYS A 52 -19.67 30.52 4.99
C LYS A 52 -18.56 31.57 5.05
N CYS A 53 -18.65 32.63 4.25
CA CYS A 53 -17.71 33.76 4.33
C CYS A 53 -17.79 34.44 5.71
N ALA A 54 -18.98 34.50 6.32
CA ALA A 54 -19.16 35.06 7.65
C ALA A 54 -18.66 34.13 8.77
N SER A 55 -18.65 32.80 8.55
CA SER A 55 -18.29 31.82 9.58
C SER A 55 -16.83 31.34 9.53
N HIS A 56 -16.06 31.74 8.51
CA HIS A 56 -14.68 31.31 8.34
C HIS A 56 -13.73 32.52 8.37
N LEU A 57 -12.62 32.37 9.09
CA LEU A 57 -11.56 33.38 9.19
C LEU A 57 -10.26 32.86 8.60
N THR A 58 -9.48 33.75 7.99
CA THR A 58 -8.16 33.39 7.47
C THR A 58 -7.11 33.54 8.56
N ILE A 59 -6.38 32.45 8.81
CA ILE A 59 -5.37 32.38 9.86
C ILE A 59 -3.99 32.24 9.23
N PHE A 60 -3.12 33.22 9.45
CA PHE A 60 -1.73 33.17 9.02
C PHE A 60 -0.83 32.75 10.17
N SER A 61 0.07 31.80 9.90
CA SER A 61 1.17 31.47 10.80
C SER A 61 2.44 32.12 10.29
N ILE A 62 3.20 32.76 11.20
CA ILE A 62 4.52 33.29 10.87
C ILE A 62 5.40 32.15 10.36
N LYS A 63 6.04 32.35 9.21
CA LYS A 63 6.94 31.36 8.62
C LYS A 63 8.11 31.14 9.59
N LYS A 64 8.19 29.94 10.15
CA LYS A 64 9.29 29.54 11.02
C LYS A 64 10.62 29.67 10.28
N SER A 65 11.68 30.07 10.97
CA SER A 65 13.01 30.17 10.38
C SER A 65 13.48 28.81 9.84
N ALA A 66 14.45 28.80 8.92
CA ALA A 66 14.98 27.56 8.35
C ALA A 66 15.46 26.58 9.44
N ALA A 67 16.08 27.09 10.51
CA ALA A 67 16.50 26.31 11.67
C ALA A 67 15.31 25.71 12.44
N GLN A 68 14.25 26.48 12.66
CA GLN A 68 13.03 26.00 13.32
C GLN A 68 12.29 24.94 12.47
N MET A 69 12.25 25.12 11.14
CA MET A 69 11.69 24.12 10.23
C MET A 69 12.49 22.81 10.22
N ALA A 70 13.81 22.87 10.37
CA ALA A 70 14.67 21.68 10.48
C ALA A 70 14.38 20.90 11.77
N ASN A 71 14.20 21.60 12.90
CA ASN A 71 13.83 20.98 14.16
C ASN A 71 12.42 20.39 14.14
N ASP A 72 11.45 21.06 13.51
CA ASP A 72 10.10 20.54 13.31
C ASP A 72 10.08 19.28 12.42
N ARG A 73 10.94 19.21 11.40
CA ARG A 73 11.09 18.01 10.55
C ARG A 73 11.70 16.85 11.34
N LYS A 74 12.70 17.10 12.18
CA LYS A 74 13.28 16.07 13.07
C LYS A 74 12.24 15.54 14.07
N THR A 75 11.44 16.43 14.66
CA THR A 75 10.38 16.04 15.62
C THR A 75 9.18 15.37 14.96
N LYS A 76 8.73 15.80 13.77
CA LYS A 76 7.69 15.11 13.00
C LYS A 76 8.15 13.74 12.48
N SER A 77 9.42 13.61 12.07
CA SER A 77 10.00 12.30 11.71
C SER A 77 9.99 11.34 12.91
N ARG A 78 10.37 11.81 14.11
CA ARG A 78 10.23 11.04 15.36
C ARG A 78 8.78 10.66 15.67
N LYS A 79 7.82 11.59 15.54
CA LYS A 79 6.38 11.30 15.77
C LYS A 79 5.79 10.34 14.73
N ASN A 80 6.18 10.42 13.46
CA ASN A 80 5.74 9.48 12.43
C ASN A 80 6.36 8.08 12.63
N ASN A 81 7.60 7.99 13.11
CA ASN A 81 8.18 6.71 13.52
C ASN A 81 7.51 6.10 14.77
N LEU A 82 7.01 6.94 15.69
CA LEU A 82 6.20 6.49 16.83
C LEU A 82 4.80 6.02 16.38
N LYS A 83 4.12 6.75 15.48
CA LYS A 83 2.82 6.34 14.91
C LYS A 83 2.91 5.09 14.04
N ALA A 84 3.95 4.95 13.22
CA ALA A 84 4.23 3.72 12.48
C ALA A 84 4.49 2.52 13.40
N LYS A 85 5.01 2.75 14.61
CA LYS A 85 5.12 1.73 15.67
C LYS A 85 3.80 1.46 16.42
N THR A 86 2.80 2.33 16.32
CA THR A 86 1.52 2.18 17.03
C THR A 86 0.50 1.35 16.22
N GLU A 87 0.62 1.31 14.89
CA GLU A 87 -0.26 0.50 14.03
C GLU A 87 0.18 -0.97 13.89
N THR A 88 1.29 -1.37 14.51
CA THR A 88 1.79 -2.77 14.51
C THR A 88 1.88 -3.40 15.90
N LYS A 89 1.11 -2.92 16.89
CA LYS A 89 1.00 -3.58 18.20
C LYS A 89 -0.41 -3.50 18.76
N THR A 90 -1.20 -4.53 18.47
CA THR A 90 -2.13 -5.06 19.47
C THR A 90 -1.40 -6.20 20.19
N GLU A 91 -1.42 -6.13 21.52
CA GLU A 91 -1.02 -7.18 22.48
C GLU A 91 0.48 -7.43 22.70
N THR A 92 1.07 -6.58 23.54
CA THR A 92 1.74 -7.04 24.78
C THR A 92 2.06 -5.82 25.63
N LYS A 93 1.40 -5.71 26.80
CA LYS A 93 1.78 -4.78 27.86
C LYS A 93 3.20 -5.12 28.31
N THR A 94 4.11 -4.15 28.26
CA THR A 94 5.38 -4.22 28.99
C THR A 94 5.80 -2.79 29.31
N GLU A 95 6.17 -2.62 30.58
CA GLU A 95 6.44 -1.37 31.26
C GLU A 95 7.51 -0.55 30.55
N THR A 96 7.26 0.75 30.45
CA THR A 96 8.11 1.69 29.73
C THR A 96 9.11 2.29 30.72
N THR A 97 10.28 1.66 30.85
CA THR A 97 11.41 2.30 31.54
C THR A 97 11.92 3.44 30.65
N LYS A 98 11.83 4.66 31.19
CA LYS A 98 12.31 5.91 30.57
C LYS A 98 13.81 5.79 30.28
N GLN A 99 14.21 5.73 29.01
CA GLN A 99 15.61 5.92 28.64
C GLN A 99 15.95 7.41 28.62
N ALA A 100 16.89 7.79 29.49
CA ALA A 100 17.52 9.10 29.55
C ALA A 100 18.36 9.38 28.28
N PRO A 101 18.63 10.65 27.93
CA PRO A 101 19.42 11.00 26.77
C PRO A 101 20.90 10.61 27.01
N LEU A 102 21.45 9.77 26.13
CA LEU A 102 22.86 9.38 26.13
C LEU A 102 23.73 10.62 25.87
N SER A 103 24.36 11.11 26.94
CA SER A 103 25.55 11.96 26.86
C SER A 103 26.74 11.12 26.40
N ASN A 104 27.48 11.67 25.44
CA ASN A 104 28.78 11.16 24.99
C ASN A 104 29.76 11.02 26.17
N SER A 105 30.65 10.03 26.05
CA SER A 105 31.86 9.77 26.87
C SER A 105 31.75 8.83 28.07
N GLU A 106 31.24 7.61 27.87
CA GLU A 106 31.75 6.48 28.66
C GLU A 106 32.51 5.56 27.73
N PHE A 107 33.85 5.54 27.88
CA PHE A 107 34.68 4.46 27.39
C PHE A 107 34.16 3.18 28.05
N ARG A 108 33.31 2.42 27.34
CA ARG A 108 32.98 1.07 27.75
C ARG A 108 34.24 0.25 27.55
N GLU A 109 34.88 -0.09 28.66
CA GLU A 109 36.07 -0.92 28.69
C GLU A 109 35.80 -2.22 27.91
N PHE A 110 36.69 -2.53 26.96
CA PHE A 110 36.57 -3.69 26.11
C PHE A 110 37.51 -4.79 26.63
N PRO A 111 37.04 -6.04 26.76
CA PRO A 111 35.71 -6.51 26.40
C PRO A 111 34.64 -6.09 27.42
N PRO A 112 33.39 -5.89 26.98
CA PRO A 112 32.29 -5.59 27.89
C PRO A 112 32.14 -6.71 28.93
N ALA A 113 31.68 -6.34 30.12
CA ALA A 113 31.35 -7.30 31.17
C ALA A 113 30.36 -8.37 30.65
N ALA A 114 30.50 -9.59 31.18
CA ALA A 114 29.63 -10.70 30.82
C ALA A 114 28.15 -10.37 31.08
N LEU A 115 27.27 -10.87 30.21
CA LEU A 115 25.83 -10.68 30.32
C LEU A 115 25.29 -11.40 31.58
N ASP A 116 24.36 -10.76 32.27
CA ASP A 116 23.63 -11.39 33.38
C ASP A 116 22.95 -12.70 32.93
N ALA A 117 22.94 -13.70 33.79
CA ALA A 117 22.41 -15.03 33.49
C ALA A 117 20.91 -14.95 33.13
N ASN A 118 20.14 -14.11 33.83
CA ASN A 118 18.71 -13.93 33.54
C ASN A 118 18.49 -13.26 32.19
N LEU A 119 19.30 -12.25 31.87
CA LEU A 119 19.25 -11.59 30.58
C LEU A 119 19.64 -12.55 29.44
N THR A 120 20.68 -13.35 29.65
CA THR A 120 21.10 -14.39 28.70
C THR A 120 19.98 -15.39 28.45
N HIS A 121 19.37 -15.92 29.51
CA HIS A 121 18.23 -16.84 29.39
C HIS A 121 17.02 -16.18 28.71
N SER A 122 16.74 -14.91 28.99
CA SER A 122 15.66 -14.16 28.32
C SER A 122 15.94 -13.98 26.82
N ILE A 123 17.18 -13.64 26.45
CA ILE A 123 17.58 -13.50 25.05
C ILE A 123 17.42 -14.84 24.33
N LEU A 124 17.93 -15.93 24.90
CA LEU A 124 17.83 -17.27 24.34
C LEU A 124 16.36 -17.72 24.22
N SER A 125 15.56 -17.58 25.27
CA SER A 125 14.14 -17.93 25.25
C SER A 125 13.36 -17.13 24.19
N ASN A 126 13.63 -15.83 24.08
CA ASN A 126 13.00 -14.98 23.07
C ASN A 126 13.47 -15.34 21.65
N ALA A 127 14.74 -15.68 21.47
CA ALA A 127 15.27 -16.16 20.20
C ALA A 127 14.58 -17.47 19.79
N CYS A 128 14.54 -18.47 20.68
CA CYS A 128 13.85 -19.74 20.45
C CYS A 128 12.35 -19.53 20.11
N LYS A 129 11.65 -18.65 20.85
CA LYS A 129 10.24 -18.31 20.56
C LYS A 129 10.07 -17.67 19.19
N ARG A 130 10.97 -16.78 18.78
CA ARG A 130 10.94 -16.14 17.46
C ARG A 130 11.26 -17.15 16.34
N MET A 131 12.10 -18.13 16.62
CA MET A 131 12.52 -19.16 15.67
C MET A 131 11.57 -20.37 15.61
N LEU A 132 10.44 -20.33 16.32
CA LEU A 132 9.41 -21.37 16.17
C LEU A 132 8.96 -21.48 14.71
N PRO A 133 8.72 -22.70 14.18
CA PRO A 133 8.37 -22.92 12.78
C PRO A 133 7.23 -22.04 12.29
N LYS A 134 6.17 -21.87 13.09
CA LYS A 134 5.01 -20.99 12.79
C LYS A 134 5.35 -19.52 12.48
N ASN A 135 6.53 -19.04 12.92
CA ASN A 135 6.98 -17.67 12.72
C ASN A 135 7.92 -17.53 11.51
N ILE A 136 8.48 -18.65 11.01
CA ILE A 136 9.42 -18.70 9.89
C ILE A 136 8.72 -19.26 8.64
N GLU A 137 8.02 -20.38 8.78
CA GLU A 137 7.29 -21.02 7.69
C GLU A 137 6.23 -20.09 7.13
N GLU A 138 6.18 -20.04 5.81
CA GLU A 138 5.21 -19.27 5.06
C GLU A 138 4.27 -20.21 4.32
N ALA A 139 3.03 -19.76 4.15
CA ALA A 139 2.08 -20.44 3.29
C ALA A 139 1.26 -19.41 2.50
N GLY A 140 0.65 -19.87 1.41
CA GLY A 140 -0.19 -19.04 0.55
C GLY A 140 -1.53 -18.71 1.20
N CYS A 141 -2.01 -17.50 0.97
CA CYS A 141 -3.39 -17.11 1.25
C CYS A 141 -4.31 -17.49 0.08
N ALA A 142 -5.35 -18.29 0.32
CA ALA A 142 -6.30 -18.71 -0.70
C ALA A 142 -7.08 -17.57 -1.37
N VAL A 143 -7.15 -16.40 -0.73
CA VAL A 143 -7.92 -15.25 -1.22
C VAL A 143 -7.08 -14.32 -2.08
N CYS A 144 -5.83 -14.06 -1.68
CA CYS A 144 -4.96 -13.08 -2.35
C CYS A 144 -3.68 -13.67 -2.98
N GLY A 145 -3.45 -14.97 -2.84
CA GLY A 145 -2.26 -15.67 -3.38
C GLY A 145 -0.93 -15.35 -2.69
N GLU A 146 -0.86 -14.28 -1.88
CA GLU A 146 0.39 -13.88 -1.21
C GLU A 146 0.86 -14.92 -0.18
N LEU A 147 2.18 -15.16 -0.16
CA LEU A 147 2.86 -15.87 0.92
C LEU A 147 2.85 -15.00 2.18
N LYS A 148 2.45 -15.60 3.30
CA LYS A 148 2.47 -14.97 4.63
C LYS A 148 3.01 -15.96 5.66
N PRO A 149 3.65 -15.46 6.73
CA PRO A 149 4.02 -16.29 7.87
C PRO A 149 2.81 -17.04 8.42
N MET A 150 3.00 -18.31 8.78
CA MET A 150 1.94 -19.19 9.27
C MET A 150 1.19 -18.63 10.49
N ARG A 151 1.88 -17.86 11.35
CA ARG A 151 1.27 -17.13 12.47
C ARG A 151 0.20 -16.11 12.07
N ASN A 152 0.24 -15.59 10.85
CA ASN A 152 -0.68 -14.57 10.32
C ASN A 152 -1.78 -15.19 9.42
N LEU A 153 -1.90 -16.51 9.44
CA LEU A 153 -2.80 -17.29 8.61
C LEU A 153 -3.78 -18.06 9.49
N SER A 154 -5.06 -17.95 9.14
CA SER A 154 -6.15 -18.70 9.77
C SER A 154 -6.73 -19.71 8.79
N ARG A 155 -7.41 -20.74 9.30
CA ARG A 155 -8.04 -21.76 8.43
C ARG A 155 -9.17 -21.14 7.61
N LEU A 156 -9.19 -21.39 6.31
CA LEU A 156 -10.22 -20.88 5.39
C LEU A 156 -11.62 -21.34 5.80
N LYS A 157 -11.74 -22.53 6.39
CA LYS A 157 -13.00 -23.08 6.92
C LYS A 157 -13.70 -22.13 7.91
N ASN A 158 -12.97 -21.27 8.60
CA ASN A 158 -13.51 -20.35 9.60
C ASN A 158 -14.25 -19.14 9.01
N ILE A 159 -14.21 -18.94 7.70
CA ILE A 159 -14.87 -17.82 7.01
C ILE A 159 -15.74 -18.26 5.83
N LYS A 160 -16.14 -19.53 5.76
CA LYS A 160 -16.94 -20.08 4.65
C LYS A 160 -18.16 -19.23 4.29
N ASN A 161 -18.86 -18.71 5.32
CA ASN A 161 -20.09 -17.92 5.15
C ASN A 161 -19.84 -16.54 4.50
N HIS A 162 -18.59 -16.06 4.49
CA HIS A 162 -18.22 -14.76 3.92
C HIS A 162 -17.59 -14.87 2.52
N LEU A 163 -17.46 -16.08 1.96
CA LEU A 163 -16.78 -16.28 0.68
C LEU A 163 -17.61 -15.83 -0.53
N HIS A 164 -18.94 -15.72 -0.40
CA HIS A 164 -19.83 -15.30 -1.50
C HIS A 164 -19.46 -13.94 -2.10
N VAL A 165 -18.83 -13.07 -1.31
CA VAL A 165 -18.32 -11.76 -1.74
C VAL A 165 -17.23 -11.88 -2.83
N LEU A 166 -16.57 -13.03 -2.94
CA LEU A 166 -15.51 -13.30 -3.91
C LEU A 166 -16.02 -13.90 -5.22
N THR A 167 -17.33 -14.03 -5.42
CA THR A 167 -17.89 -14.50 -6.69
C THR A 167 -17.83 -13.37 -7.72
N SER A 168 -17.09 -13.60 -8.80
CA SER A 168 -16.90 -12.63 -9.88
C SER A 168 -16.87 -13.37 -11.23
N SER A 169 -17.75 -12.98 -12.15
CA SER A 169 -17.81 -13.52 -13.52
C SER A 169 -16.72 -12.93 -14.39
N GLY A 170 -16.19 -13.70 -15.34
CA GLY A 170 -15.15 -13.25 -16.27
C GLY A 170 -13.73 -13.34 -15.73
N VAL A 171 -13.54 -13.77 -14.48
CA VAL A 171 -12.24 -13.73 -13.80
C VAL A 171 -11.51 -15.06 -13.85
N THR A 172 -12.24 -16.17 -13.82
CA THR A 172 -11.64 -17.51 -13.83
C THR A 172 -11.87 -18.20 -15.15
N ARG A 173 -10.97 -19.12 -15.50
CA ARG A 173 -11.07 -19.89 -16.74
C ARG A 173 -10.63 -21.32 -16.52
N ILE A 174 -11.46 -22.27 -16.91
CA ILE A 174 -11.12 -23.68 -16.94
C ILE A 174 -10.29 -23.94 -18.20
N GLU A 175 -9.24 -24.75 -18.04
CA GLU A 175 -8.40 -25.19 -19.15
C GLU A 175 -9.22 -25.90 -20.24
N ARG A 176 -8.92 -25.57 -21.50
CA ARG A 176 -9.51 -26.24 -22.67
C ARG A 176 -8.54 -27.32 -23.14
N LYS A 177 -9.01 -28.56 -23.15
CA LYS A 177 -8.24 -29.70 -23.71
C LYS A 177 -8.42 -29.87 -25.21
N ASN A 178 -9.54 -29.41 -25.75
CA ASN A 178 -9.90 -29.53 -27.16
C ASN A 178 -10.36 -28.16 -27.68
N ASP A 179 -10.22 -27.92 -28.98
CA ASP A 179 -10.70 -26.67 -29.57
C ASP A 179 -12.24 -26.61 -29.69
N SER A 180 -12.91 -27.75 -29.78
CA SER A 180 -14.38 -27.80 -29.79
C SER A 180 -15.02 -27.43 -28.44
N THR A 181 -14.27 -27.38 -27.34
CA THR A 181 -14.86 -27.06 -26.03
C THR A 181 -15.04 -25.56 -25.85
N SER A 182 -16.25 -25.17 -25.45
CA SER A 182 -16.58 -23.80 -25.06
C SER A 182 -15.70 -23.31 -23.90
N VAL A 183 -15.39 -22.02 -23.88
CA VAL A 183 -14.75 -21.39 -22.70
C VAL A 183 -15.70 -21.48 -21.50
N ARG A 184 -15.22 -22.03 -20.38
CA ARG A 184 -15.98 -22.17 -19.13
C ARG A 184 -15.21 -21.57 -17.96
N GLU A 185 -15.94 -21.11 -16.95
CA GLU A 185 -15.40 -20.55 -15.72
C GLU A 185 -15.64 -21.50 -14.54
N TYR A 186 -14.86 -21.33 -13.47
CA TYR A 186 -15.11 -22.04 -12.22
C TYR A 186 -16.38 -21.52 -11.55
N GLN A 187 -17.19 -22.43 -11.03
CA GLN A 187 -18.38 -22.08 -10.27
C GLN A 187 -18.03 -21.73 -8.83
N GLY A 188 -18.57 -20.62 -8.32
CA GLY A 188 -18.43 -20.19 -6.93
C GLY A 188 -17.41 -19.06 -6.71
N PRO A 189 -16.85 -18.94 -5.48
CA PRO A 189 -15.94 -17.85 -5.14
C PRO A 189 -14.56 -18.05 -5.78
N VAL A 190 -13.95 -16.95 -6.24
CA VAL A 190 -12.63 -16.98 -6.86
C VAL A 190 -11.56 -17.14 -5.77
N LEU A 191 -10.98 -18.34 -5.69
CA LEU A 191 -9.98 -18.73 -4.70
C LEU A 191 -8.84 -19.52 -5.36
N ASP A 192 -7.70 -19.55 -4.69
CA ASP A 192 -6.68 -20.57 -4.93
C ASP A 192 -7.00 -21.83 -4.12
N TYR A 193 -7.52 -22.83 -4.82
CA TYR A 193 -7.93 -24.11 -4.25
C TYR A 193 -6.78 -24.97 -3.73
N SER A 194 -5.52 -24.65 -4.08
CA SER A 194 -4.35 -25.31 -3.50
C SER A 194 -4.05 -24.83 -2.07
N CYS A 195 -4.60 -23.67 -1.69
CA CYS A 195 -4.40 -23.08 -0.38
C CYS A 195 -5.60 -23.34 0.55
N SER A 196 -5.32 -23.76 1.79
CA SER A 196 -6.36 -24.03 2.82
C SER A 196 -6.47 -22.93 3.89
N ARG A 197 -5.71 -21.84 3.75
CA ARG A 197 -5.56 -20.78 4.74
C ARG A 197 -5.85 -19.40 4.16
N VAL A 198 -6.20 -18.46 5.04
CA VAL A 198 -6.49 -17.07 4.72
C VAL A 198 -5.72 -16.14 5.66
N CYS A 199 -5.11 -15.10 5.12
CA CYS A 199 -4.38 -14.12 5.91
C CYS A 199 -5.31 -13.22 6.71
N ASP A 200 -4.82 -12.71 7.83
CA ASP A 200 -5.63 -11.89 8.75
C ASP A 200 -6.19 -10.63 8.08
N ASN A 201 -5.45 -10.04 7.14
CA ASN A 201 -5.92 -8.89 6.37
C ASN A 201 -7.15 -9.24 5.51
N CYS A 202 -7.05 -10.30 4.70
CA CYS A 202 -8.19 -10.76 3.88
C CYS A 202 -9.37 -11.17 4.76
N ARG A 203 -9.11 -11.89 5.85
CA ARG A 203 -10.13 -12.32 6.82
C ARG A 203 -10.90 -11.13 7.41
N GLY A 204 -10.18 -10.08 7.81
CA GLY A 204 -10.77 -8.88 8.40
C GLY A 204 -11.64 -8.10 7.41
N ILE A 205 -11.24 -8.04 6.14
CA ILE A 205 -12.00 -7.36 5.08
C ILE A 205 -13.23 -8.17 4.66
N LEU A 206 -13.09 -9.49 4.50
CA LEU A 206 -14.19 -10.39 4.12
C LEU A 206 -15.32 -10.42 5.14
N ARG A 207 -14.99 -10.37 6.44
CA ARG A 207 -15.99 -10.26 7.51
C ARG A 207 -16.83 -8.99 7.43
N LYS A 208 -16.29 -7.92 6.82
CA LYS A 208 -17.01 -6.66 6.59
C LYS A 208 -17.85 -6.70 5.31
N GLY A 209 -17.89 -7.83 4.60
CA GLY A 209 -18.62 -7.97 3.33
C GLY A 209 -17.91 -7.33 2.13
N ASN A 210 -16.62 -7.03 2.24
CA ASN A 210 -15.86 -6.35 1.20
C ASN A 210 -14.87 -7.29 0.50
N VAL A 211 -14.57 -7.02 -0.77
CA VAL A 211 -13.52 -7.71 -1.53
C VAL A 211 -12.15 -7.10 -1.18
N PRO A 212 -11.17 -7.88 -0.69
CA PRO A 212 -9.81 -7.38 -0.49
C PRO A 212 -9.20 -6.86 -1.79
N ARG A 213 -8.44 -5.76 -1.73
CA ARG A 213 -7.84 -5.12 -2.92
C ARG A 213 -7.00 -6.07 -3.78
N LEU A 214 -6.25 -6.96 -3.13
CA LEU A 214 -5.37 -7.95 -3.79
C LEU A 214 -6.03 -9.33 -3.89
N ALA A 215 -7.36 -9.41 -3.79
CA ALA A 215 -8.04 -10.68 -3.97
C ALA A 215 -7.92 -11.18 -5.41
N LEU A 216 -7.82 -12.50 -5.58
CA LEU A 216 -7.82 -13.16 -6.89
C LEU A 216 -9.07 -12.80 -7.70
N ALA A 217 -10.19 -12.57 -7.01
CA ALA A 217 -11.46 -12.10 -7.57
C ALA A 217 -11.37 -10.76 -8.34
N ASN A 218 -10.34 -9.94 -8.12
CA ASN A 218 -10.15 -8.65 -8.80
C ASN A 218 -9.37 -8.78 -10.12
N GLY A 219 -9.53 -9.88 -10.86
CA GLY A 219 -8.78 -10.12 -12.10
C GLY A 219 -7.31 -10.50 -11.88
N LEU A 220 -6.96 -10.92 -10.67
CA LEU A 220 -5.59 -11.37 -10.32
C LEU A 220 -5.46 -12.90 -10.33
N TRP A 221 -6.52 -13.61 -10.69
CA TRP A 221 -6.54 -15.06 -10.76
C TRP A 221 -5.80 -15.53 -12.02
N LEU A 222 -4.76 -16.35 -11.83
CA LEU A 222 -3.98 -16.95 -12.92
C LEU A 222 -4.34 -18.42 -13.17
N GLY A 223 -4.95 -19.08 -12.18
CA GLY A 223 -5.19 -20.52 -12.19
C GLY A 223 -3.95 -21.35 -11.84
N GLN A 224 -4.11 -22.66 -11.87
CA GLN A 224 -3.00 -23.60 -11.70
C GLN A 224 -2.15 -23.62 -12.97
N VAL A 225 -0.84 -23.72 -12.79
CA VAL A 225 0.07 -23.93 -13.91
C VAL A 225 -0.18 -25.34 -14.47
N PRO A 226 -0.52 -25.50 -15.77
CA PRO A 226 -0.67 -26.81 -16.40
C PRO A 226 0.60 -27.66 -16.27
N GLU A 227 0.47 -28.99 -16.20
CA GLU A 227 1.60 -29.90 -16.02
C GLU A 227 2.63 -29.77 -17.14
N GLU A 228 2.15 -29.52 -18.35
CA GLU A 228 2.93 -29.26 -19.56
C GLU A 228 3.87 -28.05 -19.39
N LEU A 229 3.52 -27.11 -18.51
CA LEU A 229 4.30 -25.90 -18.23
C LEU A 229 5.14 -25.97 -16.95
N LYS A 230 4.94 -26.98 -16.09
CA LYS A 230 5.70 -27.08 -14.82
C LYS A 230 7.15 -27.53 -15.03
N SER A 231 7.39 -28.42 -15.99
CA SER A 231 8.68 -29.12 -16.16
C SER A 231 9.45 -28.68 -17.41
N LEU A 232 9.30 -27.42 -17.81
CA LEU A 232 9.96 -26.88 -19.00
C LEU A 232 11.48 -26.83 -18.83
N ARG A 233 12.21 -27.36 -19.82
CA ARG A 233 13.66 -27.23 -19.96
C ARG A 233 14.04 -25.76 -20.18
N PHE A 234 15.30 -25.42 -19.91
CA PHE A 234 15.80 -24.05 -20.10
C PHE A 234 15.53 -23.52 -21.51
N VAL A 235 15.75 -24.35 -22.53
CA VAL A 235 15.50 -24.00 -23.94
C VAL A 235 14.01 -23.74 -24.21
N GLU A 236 13.10 -24.54 -23.64
CA GLU A 236 11.65 -24.38 -23.78
C GLU A 236 11.16 -23.12 -23.07
N LYS A 237 11.70 -22.82 -21.88
CA LYS A 237 11.44 -21.55 -21.18
C LYS A 237 11.89 -20.36 -22.03
N LEU A 238 13.08 -20.44 -22.65
CA LEU A 238 13.61 -19.39 -23.51
C LEU A 238 12.78 -19.22 -24.79
N LEU A 239 12.27 -20.30 -25.36
CA LEU A 239 11.36 -20.27 -26.50
C LEU A 239 10.03 -19.61 -26.14
N ILE A 240 9.38 -20.04 -25.05
CA ILE A 240 8.12 -19.44 -24.58
C ILE A 240 8.31 -17.96 -24.27
N ALA A 241 9.40 -17.60 -23.61
CA ALA A 241 9.81 -16.22 -23.37
C ALA A 241 9.88 -15.44 -24.70
N ARG A 242 10.62 -15.94 -25.68
CA ARG A 242 10.78 -15.29 -27.00
C ARG A 242 9.45 -15.10 -27.75
N VAL A 243 8.49 -16.01 -27.55
CA VAL A 243 7.19 -16.03 -28.22
C VAL A 243 6.13 -15.21 -27.49
N ARG A 244 6.21 -15.05 -26.17
CA ARG A 244 5.20 -14.33 -25.38
C ARG A 244 5.67 -13.00 -24.79
N HIS A 245 6.93 -12.63 -24.91
CA HIS A 245 7.37 -11.33 -24.43
C HIS A 245 6.81 -10.20 -25.29
N THR A 246 5.96 -9.38 -24.68
CA THR A 246 5.89 -7.96 -24.98
C THR A 246 7.17 -7.32 -24.43
N CYS A 247 8.12 -6.98 -25.30
CA CYS A 247 9.32 -6.29 -24.88
C CYS A 247 8.90 -4.90 -24.36
N SER A 248 9.05 -4.65 -23.06
CA SER A 248 8.73 -3.37 -22.44
C SER A 248 10.02 -2.67 -22.03
N TYR A 249 10.35 -1.61 -22.76
CA TYR A 249 11.45 -0.73 -22.39
C TYR A 249 10.94 0.31 -21.41
N VAL A 250 11.53 0.33 -20.22
CA VAL A 250 11.17 1.27 -19.17
C VAL A 250 12.29 2.30 -19.07
N LYS A 251 12.06 3.49 -19.64
CA LYS A 251 12.99 4.62 -19.45
C LYS A 251 12.64 5.32 -18.15
N VAL A 252 13.48 5.14 -17.14
CA VAL A 252 13.36 5.83 -15.85
C VAL A 252 14.09 7.18 -15.96
N ALA A 253 13.34 8.28 -15.91
CA ALA A 253 13.93 9.60 -15.80
C ALA A 253 14.09 9.94 -14.30
N SER A 254 15.33 10.09 -13.83
CA SER A 254 15.61 10.51 -12.46
C SER A 254 15.34 12.01 -12.31
N GLY A 255 14.21 12.35 -11.70
CA GLY A 255 13.84 13.71 -11.28
C GLY A 255 13.50 13.71 -9.80
N MET A 256 14.27 14.46 -9.01
CA MET A 256 14.31 14.43 -7.55
C MET A 256 12.91 14.45 -6.92
N ARG A 257 12.68 13.50 -5.99
CA ARG A 257 11.50 13.18 -5.13
C ARG A 257 10.48 12.12 -5.58
N LYS A 258 10.28 11.80 -6.87
CA LYS A 258 9.37 10.71 -7.28
C LYS A 258 9.86 10.04 -8.57
N MET A 259 9.97 8.72 -8.56
CA MET A 259 10.29 7.93 -9.75
C MET A 259 9.10 7.93 -10.70
N LYS A 260 9.26 8.51 -11.90
CA LYS A 260 8.32 8.40 -13.01
C LYS A 260 9.02 7.64 -14.12
N ALA A 261 8.34 6.65 -14.70
CA ALA A 261 8.86 5.86 -15.78
C ALA A 261 7.85 5.85 -16.93
N ASN A 262 8.37 6.02 -18.15
CA ASN A 262 7.58 5.81 -19.35
C ASN A 262 7.84 4.39 -19.83
N ILE A 263 6.76 3.64 -20.06
CA ILE A 263 6.83 2.28 -20.58
C ILE A 263 6.49 2.36 -22.06
N ILE A 264 7.44 1.94 -22.91
CA ILE A 264 7.19 1.71 -24.33
C ILE A 264 7.18 0.20 -24.51
N ALA A 265 5.99 -0.35 -24.76
CA ALA A 265 5.82 -1.76 -25.09
C ALA A 265 5.80 -1.89 -26.61
N PHE A 266 6.75 -2.64 -27.16
CA PHE A 266 6.71 -3.03 -28.57
C PHE A 266 6.09 -4.41 -28.68
N GLU A 267 5.24 -4.57 -29.69
CA GLU A 267 4.85 -5.90 -30.14
C GLU A 267 6.11 -6.55 -30.70
N SER A 268 6.53 -7.66 -30.06
CA SER A 268 7.66 -8.43 -30.58
C SER A 268 7.22 -9.08 -31.89
N PRO A 269 7.96 -8.93 -33.01
CA PRO A 269 7.64 -9.64 -34.24
C PRO A 269 7.88 -11.13 -34.01
N ILE A 270 6.84 -11.81 -33.55
CA ILE A 270 6.87 -13.24 -33.27
C ILE A 270 6.58 -13.95 -34.59
N PRO A 271 7.50 -14.76 -35.13
CA PRO A 271 7.19 -15.58 -36.30
C PRO A 271 5.99 -16.48 -35.98
N LYS A 272 5.08 -16.70 -36.94
CA LYS A 272 3.98 -17.68 -36.75
C LYS A 272 4.60 -19.06 -36.52
N ILE A 273 4.46 -19.57 -35.30
CA ILE A 273 4.97 -20.89 -34.91
C ILE A 273 3.93 -21.99 -35.16
N TYR A 274 2.66 -21.61 -35.24
CA TYR A 274 1.54 -22.51 -35.49
C TYR A 274 0.73 -22.00 -36.69
N ASN A 275 0.21 -22.93 -37.49
CA ASN A 275 -0.69 -22.66 -38.62
C ASN A 275 -2.14 -22.53 -38.14
#